data_AF-A0A834TFD9-F1
#
_entry.id   AF-A0A834TFD9-F1
#
_cell.length_a   1.000
_cell.length_b   1.000
_cell.length_c   1.000
_cell.angle_alpha   90.00
_cell.angle_beta   90.00
_cell.angle_gamma   90.00
#
_symmetry.space_group_name_H-M   'P 1'
#
loop_
_entity.id
_entity.type
_entity.pdbx_description
1 polymer ?
#
loop_
_entity_poly.entity_id
_entity_poly.type
_entity_poly.pdbx_seq_one_letter_code
_entity_poly.pdbx_strand_id
1 'polypeptide(L)'
;MASSIATKPFLTSSPAHAFSSSSSLNSDLSSLSSVSVQISVRPRISKRFRELSLSLSLSFCFHYRIAVFICTNLVIVIIPNSRMENVEVPEFLELLNAKLDQLFKIFGTRANKIKAAGSTFGNYFRVTTYGESHGGGVGCVIDGCPPRLPLSEADMQVDLDRRRPGQSRITTPRKETDTCKIFSGVSEGVTTGTPIHVSVPNTDQRGHDYNEMSLAYRPSHADATYDMKYGVRSVQGGGRSSARETIGRVASGAVAKKILKEFAGTEVLAYVSQVHKVVLPEDLIDHDTLTLDQIESNIARCPDPEYAEKMISAIDAVRVKGDSVGGVVTCIVRNCPRGLGSPVFDKLEAELAKAVMSLPATKGFQFGSGFAGTFLTGSEHNDEFYIDEHGKMRTRTNRSGGIQGGISNGEIINMRIAFKPTSTIGKKQHTVSRDKKEIDLIARGRHDPCVVPRAVPMVEAMVALVLVDQLMAQYAQCNLFPVNPELQEPLLPMLEPAEVPFV
;
A
#
# COMPACT_ATOMS: atom_id res chain seq x y z
N MET A 1 53.51 30.53 -20.65
CA MET A 1 52.71 31.63 -21.25
C MET A 1 51.57 31.93 -20.30
N ALA A 2 51.55 33.15 -19.78
CA ALA A 2 50.58 33.61 -18.80
C ALA A 2 49.24 33.93 -19.48
N SER A 3 48.13 33.57 -18.85
CA SER A 3 46.97 34.46 -18.78
C SER A 3 46.14 34.14 -17.54
N SER A 4 46.00 35.16 -16.70
CA SER A 4 45.19 35.21 -15.49
C SER A 4 43.72 35.49 -15.82
N ILE A 5 42.78 34.82 -15.15
CA ILE A 5 41.42 35.36 -15.00
C ILE A 5 41.01 35.23 -13.52
N ALA A 6 40.78 36.38 -12.92
CA ALA A 6 40.30 36.57 -11.56
C ALA A 6 38.77 36.69 -11.54
N THR A 7 38.16 35.95 -10.62
CA THR A 7 36.97 36.23 -9.79
C THR A 7 35.99 37.35 -10.17
N LYS A 8 34.68 37.02 -10.24
CA LYS A 8 33.61 37.55 -9.36
C LYS A 8 32.24 36.85 -9.56
N PRO A 9 31.32 36.90 -8.56
CA PRO A 9 30.19 35.97 -8.40
C PRO A 9 28.90 36.47 -9.06
N PHE A 10 28.06 35.55 -9.54
CA PHE A 10 26.71 35.87 -10.01
C PHE A 10 25.65 35.54 -8.95
N LEU A 11 24.98 36.61 -8.52
CA LEU A 11 23.76 36.63 -7.72
C LEU A 11 22.60 35.94 -8.45
N THR A 12 21.84 35.17 -7.69
CA THR A 12 20.60 34.51 -8.09
C THR A 12 19.49 35.54 -8.31
N SER A 13 19.07 35.75 -9.57
CA SER A 13 17.82 36.42 -9.91
C SER A 13 16.77 35.38 -10.31
N SER A 14 15.74 35.21 -9.48
CA SER A 14 14.53 34.44 -9.81
C SER A 14 13.55 35.33 -10.59
N PRO A 15 13.01 34.92 -11.75
CA PRO A 15 11.94 35.66 -12.40
C PRO A 15 10.58 35.17 -11.87
N ALA A 16 9.90 36.05 -11.13
CA ALA A 16 8.47 35.96 -10.87
C ALA A 16 7.72 36.43 -12.13
N HIS A 17 7.08 35.51 -12.85
CA HIS A 17 6.17 35.85 -13.94
C HIS A 17 4.86 36.44 -13.36
N ALA A 18 4.70 37.75 -13.46
CA ALA A 18 3.44 38.44 -13.30
C ALA A 18 2.64 38.33 -14.61
N PHE A 19 1.50 37.62 -14.58
CA PHE A 19 0.54 37.65 -15.68
C PHE A 19 -0.34 38.90 -15.53
N SER A 20 -0.12 39.91 -16.38
CA SER A 20 -1.08 40.98 -16.63
C SER A 20 -1.88 40.66 -17.88
N SER A 21 -3.11 40.16 -17.73
CA SER A 21 -4.06 40.03 -18.84
C SER A 21 -5.19 41.04 -18.67
N SER A 22 -5.13 42.12 -19.43
CA SER A 22 -6.26 43.02 -19.69
C SER A 22 -7.08 42.44 -20.84
N SER A 23 -8.23 41.85 -20.55
CA SER A 23 -9.20 41.41 -21.58
C SER A 23 -10.43 42.30 -21.54
N SER A 24 -10.59 43.16 -22.55
CA SER A 24 -11.83 43.86 -22.87
C SER A 24 -12.75 42.93 -23.67
N LEU A 25 -13.92 42.60 -23.12
CA LEU A 25 -14.96 41.84 -23.82
C LEU A 25 -16.23 42.70 -23.88
N ASN A 26 -16.54 43.16 -25.09
CA ASN A 26 -17.81 43.78 -25.46
C ASN A 26 -18.80 42.68 -25.82
N SER A 27 -19.95 42.67 -25.15
CA SER A 27 -21.18 42.04 -25.66
C SER A 27 -22.40 42.76 -25.09
N ASP A 28 -23.26 43.17 -26.00
CA ASP A 28 -24.52 43.92 -25.91
C ASP A 28 -25.22 44.00 -24.54
N LEU A 29 -25.21 45.21 -23.97
CA LEU A 29 -26.16 45.75 -22.99
C LEU A 29 -26.43 47.21 -23.36
N SER A 30 -27.26 47.42 -24.38
CA SER A 30 -27.71 48.75 -24.78
C SER A 30 -28.76 49.29 -23.80
N SER A 31 -28.32 49.73 -22.61
CA SER A 31 -29.00 50.75 -21.78
C SER A 31 -28.31 51.07 -20.43
N LEU A 32 -27.07 50.65 -20.17
CA LEU A 32 -26.35 51.05 -18.95
C LEU A 32 -25.01 51.72 -19.29
N SER A 33 -24.94 53.02 -19.00
CA SER A 33 -23.76 53.86 -19.16
C SER A 33 -22.56 53.33 -18.35
N SER A 34 -21.49 52.95 -19.08
CA SER A 34 -20.10 52.76 -18.67
C SER A 34 -19.77 52.83 -17.16
N VAL A 35 -19.89 51.70 -16.45
CA VAL A 35 -19.19 51.46 -15.18
C VAL A 35 -18.12 50.40 -15.41
N SER A 36 -16.85 50.78 -15.35
CA SER A 36 -15.73 49.83 -15.35
C SER A 36 -15.36 49.48 -13.90
N VAL A 37 -15.24 48.18 -13.60
CA VAL A 37 -14.88 47.67 -12.27
C VAL A 37 -13.53 46.96 -12.37
N GLN A 38 -12.54 47.43 -11.62
CA GLN A 38 -11.21 46.83 -11.59
C GLN A 38 -11.13 45.86 -10.41
N ILE A 39 -10.90 44.57 -10.69
CA ILE A 39 -10.79 43.52 -9.67
C ILE A 39 -9.32 43.12 -9.55
N SER A 40 -8.73 43.33 -8.37
CA SER A 40 -7.36 42.89 -8.07
C SER A 40 -7.41 41.65 -7.16
N VAL A 41 -6.79 40.56 -7.61
CA VAL A 41 -6.71 39.29 -6.87
C VAL A 41 -5.27 39.09 -6.40
N ARG A 42 -5.05 38.93 -5.08
CA ARG A 42 -3.72 38.63 -4.52
C ARG A 42 -3.74 37.31 -3.73
N PRO A 43 -2.78 36.39 -3.97
CA PRO A 43 -2.61 35.21 -3.14
C PRO A 43 -2.03 35.60 -1.77
N ARG A 44 -2.54 35.02 -0.68
CA ARG A 44 -2.09 35.34 0.68
C ARG A 44 -0.86 34.49 1.05
N ILE A 45 0.28 35.13 1.28
CA ILE A 45 1.51 34.51 1.82
C ILE A 45 1.66 34.88 3.30
N SER A 46 1.23 33.96 4.17
CA SER A 46 1.60 33.68 5.58
C SER A 46 1.62 34.74 6.72
N LYS A 47 1.35 34.19 7.92
CA LYS A 47 1.75 34.54 9.31
C LYS A 47 0.94 35.58 10.11
N ARG A 48 0.33 35.04 11.18
CA ARG A 48 -0.31 35.66 12.37
C ARG A 48 -1.62 36.42 12.13
N PHE A 49 -2.74 35.81 12.53
CA PHE A 49 -3.78 36.42 13.36
C PHE A 49 -4.58 35.27 14.01
N ARG A 50 -4.70 35.31 15.35
CA ARG A 50 -5.55 34.38 16.12
C ARG A 50 -7.00 34.82 15.96
N GLU A 51 -7.88 33.82 15.89
CA GLU A 51 -9.34 33.88 16.12
C GLU A 51 -10.12 35.01 15.42
N LEU A 52 -10.80 34.68 14.32
CA LEU A 52 -12.04 35.37 13.98
C LEU A 52 -13.11 34.35 13.63
N SER A 53 -14.12 34.29 14.50
CA SER A 53 -15.44 33.72 14.27
C SER A 53 -16.02 34.19 12.93
N LEU A 54 -16.74 33.30 12.24
CA LEU A 54 -17.59 33.65 11.10
C LEU A 54 -18.65 34.66 11.55
N SER A 55 -18.38 35.94 11.33
CA SER A 55 -19.38 36.99 11.25
C SER A 55 -19.17 37.72 9.93
N LEU A 56 -20.16 37.69 9.03
CA LEU A 56 -20.24 38.65 7.93
C LEU A 56 -20.46 40.04 8.54
N SER A 57 -19.38 40.74 8.90
CA SER A 57 -19.47 42.16 9.21
C SER A 57 -19.28 42.96 7.93
N LEU A 58 -20.38 43.39 7.30
CA LEU A 58 -20.31 44.46 6.32
C LEU A 58 -19.98 45.77 7.07
N SER A 59 -18.71 46.18 7.06
CA SER A 59 -18.36 47.54 7.44
C SER A 59 -18.36 48.41 6.19
N PHE A 60 -19.45 49.14 5.96
CA PHE A 60 -19.50 50.19 4.93
C PHE A 60 -18.72 51.41 5.42
N CYS A 61 -17.47 51.57 4.98
CA CYS A 61 -16.74 52.82 5.19
C CYS A 61 -17.20 53.83 4.11
N PHE A 62 -18.20 54.64 4.47
CA PHE A 62 -18.89 55.57 3.56
C PHE A 62 -17.98 56.59 2.85
N HIS A 63 -16.75 56.79 3.33
CA HIS A 63 -15.81 57.75 2.74
C HIS A 63 -14.94 57.21 1.60
N TYR A 64 -14.78 55.89 1.45
CA TYR A 64 -13.88 55.33 0.40
C TYR A 64 -14.52 54.27 -0.52
N ARG A 65 -15.79 53.86 -0.28
CA ARG A 65 -16.57 52.96 -1.17
C ARG A 65 -15.77 51.74 -1.71
N ILE A 66 -15.10 51.03 -0.81
CA ILE A 66 -14.41 49.75 -1.10
C ILE A 66 -15.21 48.63 -0.43
N ALA A 67 -15.57 47.59 -1.21
CA ALA A 67 -16.07 46.33 -0.66
C ALA A 67 -14.95 45.29 -0.62
N VAL A 68 -14.69 44.73 0.56
CA VAL A 68 -13.66 43.68 0.76
C VAL A 68 -14.36 42.40 1.18
N PHE A 69 -14.30 41.38 0.32
CA PHE A 69 -14.76 40.03 0.64
C PHE A 69 -13.58 39.17 1.06
N ILE A 70 -13.63 38.61 2.27
CA ILE A 70 -12.63 37.69 2.80
C ILE A 70 -13.23 36.29 2.81
N CYS A 71 -12.76 35.44 1.91
CA CYS A 71 -12.98 33.99 1.97
C CYS A 71 -11.67 33.31 2.39
N THR A 72 -11.73 32.10 2.95
CA THR A 72 -10.63 31.43 3.69
C THR A 72 -9.24 31.49 3.05
N ASN A 73 -9.13 31.60 1.71
CA ASN A 73 -7.86 31.76 0.99
C ASN A 73 -7.81 32.91 -0.05
N LEU A 74 -8.82 33.79 -0.10
CA LEU A 74 -8.95 34.81 -1.15
C LEU A 74 -9.49 36.13 -0.58
N VAL A 75 -8.84 37.24 -0.92
CA VAL A 75 -9.35 38.60 -0.65
C VAL A 75 -9.73 39.24 -1.97
N ILE A 76 -11.00 39.58 -2.13
CA ILE A 76 -11.51 40.30 -3.30
C ILE A 76 -11.75 41.75 -2.88
N VAL A 77 -11.03 42.68 -3.52
CA VAL A 77 -11.20 44.12 -3.33
C VAL A 77 -11.84 44.70 -4.58
N ILE A 78 -13.01 45.30 -4.42
CA ILE A 78 -13.75 45.93 -5.53
C ILE A 78 -13.57 47.44 -5.41
N ILE A 79 -12.93 48.03 -6.42
CA ILE A 79 -12.72 49.48 -6.52
C ILE A 79 -13.48 49.98 -7.77
N PRO A 80 -14.51 50.82 -7.61
CA PRO A 80 -15.18 51.43 -8.76
C PRO A 80 -14.30 52.53 -9.37
N ASN A 81 -14.17 52.56 -10.71
CA ASN A 81 -13.34 53.54 -11.42
C ASN A 81 -14.05 54.88 -11.70
N SER A 82 -15.29 55.07 -11.27
CA SER A 82 -16.04 56.33 -11.40
C SER A 82 -17.02 56.52 -10.24
N ARG A 83 -17.43 57.77 -9.99
CA ARG A 83 -18.48 58.11 -9.01
C ARG A 83 -19.79 57.43 -9.42
N MET A 84 -20.16 56.37 -8.71
CA MET A 84 -21.49 55.76 -8.82
C MET A 84 -22.52 56.68 -8.18
N GLU A 85 -23.06 57.63 -8.93
CA GLU A 85 -24.09 58.55 -8.42
C GLU A 85 -25.53 58.02 -8.62
N ASN A 86 -25.78 57.00 -9.46
CA ASN A 86 -27.14 56.45 -9.65
C ASN A 86 -27.12 54.94 -10.01
N VAL A 87 -26.62 54.08 -9.13
CA VAL A 87 -26.82 52.62 -9.27
C VAL A 87 -27.64 52.16 -8.07
N GLU A 88 -28.84 51.64 -8.32
CA GLU A 88 -29.64 51.05 -7.25
C GLU A 88 -28.93 49.80 -6.71
N VAL A 89 -28.84 49.69 -5.38
CA VAL A 89 -28.14 48.61 -4.67
C VAL A 89 -28.48 47.18 -5.17
N PRO A 90 -29.72 46.87 -5.60
CA PRO A 90 -30.07 45.55 -6.14
C PRO A 90 -29.30 45.17 -7.42
N GLU A 91 -29.17 46.07 -8.40
CA GLU A 91 -28.48 45.79 -9.67
C GLU A 91 -26.98 45.55 -9.46
N PHE A 92 -26.37 46.28 -8.53
CA PHE A 92 -24.96 46.07 -8.18
C PHE A 92 -24.73 44.71 -7.51
N LEU A 93 -25.65 44.27 -6.64
CA LEU A 93 -25.58 42.95 -5.99
C LEU A 93 -25.79 41.82 -6.99
N GLU A 94 -26.66 42.00 -7.98
CA GLU A 94 -26.90 41.01 -9.01
C GLU A 94 -25.70 40.85 -9.96
N LEU A 95 -25.09 41.97 -10.38
CA LEU A 95 -23.85 41.97 -11.18
C LEU A 95 -22.68 41.37 -10.40
N LEU A 96 -22.60 41.65 -9.09
CA LEU A 96 -21.59 41.09 -8.20
C LEU A 96 -21.76 39.58 -8.04
N ASN A 97 -22.99 39.11 -7.83
CA ASN A 97 -23.30 37.68 -7.75
C ASN A 97 -22.97 36.96 -9.06
N ALA A 98 -23.34 37.53 -10.22
CA ALA A 98 -23.03 36.96 -11.53
C ALA A 98 -21.51 36.84 -11.78
N LYS A 99 -20.72 37.84 -11.36
CA LYS A 99 -19.25 37.81 -11.46
C LYS A 99 -18.61 36.88 -10.43
N LEU A 100 -19.14 36.81 -9.21
CA LEU A 100 -18.69 35.83 -8.21
C LEU A 100 -18.97 34.40 -8.69
N ASP A 101 -20.10 34.13 -9.32
CA ASP A 101 -20.41 32.84 -9.94
C ASP A 101 -19.45 32.49 -11.08
N GLN A 102 -19.09 33.45 -11.93
CA GLN A 102 -18.05 33.24 -12.95
C GLN A 102 -16.67 32.98 -12.32
N LEU A 103 -16.29 33.71 -11.26
CA LEU A 103 -15.06 33.48 -10.53
C LEU A 103 -15.05 32.12 -9.82
N PHE A 104 -16.18 31.68 -9.25
CA PHE A 104 -16.34 30.32 -8.72
C PHE A 104 -16.30 29.26 -9.83
N LYS A 105 -16.72 29.54 -11.06
CA LYS A 105 -16.51 28.61 -12.18
C LYS A 105 -15.05 28.53 -12.61
N ILE A 106 -14.33 29.66 -12.62
CA ILE A 106 -12.92 29.75 -13.03
C ILE A 106 -11.97 29.22 -11.95
N PHE A 107 -12.23 29.50 -10.67
CA PHE A 107 -11.37 29.14 -9.53
C PHE A 107 -11.93 28.01 -8.66
N GLY A 108 -13.24 27.73 -8.73
CA GLY A 108 -13.97 26.79 -7.86
C GLY A 108 -14.12 25.39 -8.43
N THR A 109 -13.25 24.98 -9.35
CA THR A 109 -12.91 23.57 -9.49
C THR A 109 -11.42 23.41 -9.30
N ARG A 110 -10.97 23.47 -8.03
CA ARG A 110 -9.94 22.51 -7.64
C ARG A 110 -10.57 21.16 -7.91
N ALA A 111 -10.32 20.59 -9.09
CA ALA A 111 -10.55 19.20 -9.34
C ALA A 111 -9.88 18.49 -8.17
N ASN A 112 -10.70 17.95 -7.26
CA ASN A 112 -10.20 17.11 -6.21
C ASN A 112 -9.46 16.01 -6.96
N LYS A 113 -8.13 16.08 -6.98
CA LYS A 113 -7.31 14.99 -7.48
C LYS A 113 -7.55 13.87 -6.49
N ILE A 114 -8.55 13.06 -6.77
CA ILE A 114 -8.87 11.86 -6.01
C ILE A 114 -7.66 10.95 -6.23
N LYS A 115 -6.76 10.89 -5.24
CA LYS A 115 -5.72 9.87 -5.22
C LYS A 115 -6.44 8.52 -5.18
N ALA A 116 -6.08 7.62 -6.09
CA ALA A 116 -6.76 6.34 -6.27
C ALA A 116 -6.98 5.61 -4.94
N ALA A 117 -8.19 5.07 -4.77
CA ALA A 117 -8.67 4.44 -3.56
C ALA A 117 -7.95 3.12 -3.29
N GLY A 118 -6.86 3.13 -2.51
CA GLY A 118 -6.24 2.00 -1.79
C GLY A 118 -6.16 0.62 -2.48
N SER A 119 -6.25 0.56 -3.81
CA SER A 119 -6.33 -0.67 -4.60
C SER A 119 -5.06 -0.91 -5.40
N THR A 120 -4.16 0.07 -5.43
CA THR A 120 -2.83 -0.02 -6.02
C THR A 120 -1.78 -0.01 -4.91
N PHE A 121 -0.84 -0.94 -4.97
CA PHE A 121 0.32 -1.07 -4.10
C PHE A 121 1.61 -0.87 -4.92
N GLY A 122 2.67 -0.32 -4.32
CA GLY A 122 3.96 -0.05 -4.98
C GLY A 122 4.03 1.30 -5.71
N ASN A 123 5.25 1.70 -6.09
CA ASN A 123 5.54 2.95 -6.81
C ASN A 123 6.14 2.70 -8.20
N TYR A 124 7.05 1.74 -8.33
CA TYR A 124 7.73 1.32 -9.55
C TYR A 124 7.17 -0.02 -10.05
N PHE A 125 7.08 -1.03 -9.17
CA PHE A 125 6.38 -2.28 -9.43
C PHE A 125 4.98 -2.20 -8.85
N ARG A 126 4.04 -1.70 -9.66
CA ARG A 126 2.71 -1.30 -9.19
C ARG A 126 1.70 -2.40 -9.43
N VAL A 127 1.07 -2.86 -8.37
CA VAL A 127 0.03 -3.89 -8.45
C VAL A 127 -1.32 -3.28 -8.13
N THR A 128 -2.25 -3.33 -9.08
CA THR A 128 -3.65 -2.97 -8.85
C THR A 128 -4.51 -4.22 -8.84
N THR A 129 -5.10 -4.57 -7.70
CA THR A 129 -6.01 -5.72 -7.61
C THR A 129 -7.44 -5.31 -7.91
N TYR A 130 -8.29 -6.23 -8.35
CA TYR A 130 -9.71 -5.98 -8.62
C TYR A 130 -10.57 -7.21 -8.30
N GLY A 131 -11.90 -7.00 -8.28
CA GLY A 131 -12.91 -8.03 -8.12
C GLY A 131 -13.33 -8.31 -6.67
N GLU A 132 -14.49 -8.94 -6.56
CA GLU A 132 -15.15 -9.34 -5.32
C GLU A 132 -15.21 -10.86 -5.20
N SER A 133 -15.30 -11.36 -3.97
CA SER A 133 -15.32 -12.80 -3.70
C SER A 133 -16.48 -13.59 -4.33
N HIS A 134 -17.60 -12.94 -4.64
CA HIS A 134 -18.77 -13.53 -5.32
C HIS A 134 -19.12 -12.73 -6.59
N GLY A 135 -18.13 -12.03 -7.17
CA GLY A 135 -18.24 -11.46 -8.51
C GLY A 135 -17.84 -12.49 -9.58
N GLY A 136 -17.75 -12.08 -10.84
CA GLY A 136 -17.33 -12.96 -11.94
C GLY A 136 -15.90 -13.52 -11.80
N GLY A 137 -15.04 -12.84 -11.03
CA GLY A 137 -13.67 -13.26 -10.76
C GLY A 137 -12.91 -12.20 -9.98
N VAL A 138 -11.66 -12.51 -9.66
CA VAL A 138 -10.69 -11.58 -9.07
C VAL A 138 -9.41 -11.59 -9.90
N GLY A 139 -8.53 -10.61 -9.68
CA GLY A 139 -7.26 -10.58 -10.39
C GLY A 139 -6.43 -9.36 -10.07
N CYS A 140 -5.45 -9.12 -10.91
CA CYS A 140 -4.58 -7.96 -10.81
C CYS A 140 -4.11 -7.45 -12.17
N VAL A 141 -3.70 -6.18 -12.17
CA VAL A 141 -2.86 -5.57 -13.21
C VAL A 141 -1.53 -5.22 -12.57
N ILE A 142 -0.45 -5.70 -13.16
CA ILE A 142 0.94 -5.43 -12.76
C ILE A 142 1.52 -4.44 -13.76
N ASP A 143 1.84 -3.24 -13.30
CA ASP A 143 2.45 -2.16 -14.08
C ASP A 143 3.90 -1.94 -13.61
N GLY A 144 4.80 -1.67 -14.55
CA GLY A 144 6.24 -1.51 -14.28
C GLY A 144 7.04 -2.81 -14.12
N CYS A 145 6.47 -3.98 -14.47
CA CYS A 145 7.27 -5.20 -14.57
C CYS A 145 8.38 -5.04 -15.63
N PRO A 146 9.66 -5.36 -15.34
CA PRO A 146 10.72 -5.30 -16.35
C PRO A 146 10.43 -6.18 -17.57
N PRO A 147 10.86 -5.78 -18.78
CA PRO A 147 10.73 -6.61 -19.98
C PRO A 147 11.75 -7.76 -19.98
N ARG A 148 11.50 -8.77 -20.84
CA ARG A 148 12.36 -9.94 -21.12
C ARG A 148 12.47 -10.96 -19.99
N LEU A 149 11.64 -10.88 -18.96
CA LEU A 149 11.52 -11.93 -17.95
C LEU A 149 10.72 -13.10 -18.56
N PRO A 150 11.24 -14.33 -18.62
CA PRO A 150 10.44 -15.49 -18.99
C PRO A 150 9.24 -15.63 -18.03
N LEU A 151 8.02 -15.69 -18.55
CA LEU A 151 6.82 -15.73 -17.71
C LEU A 151 5.69 -16.52 -18.37
N SER A 152 5.06 -17.38 -17.57
CA SER A 152 3.88 -18.17 -17.90
C SER A 152 2.92 -18.23 -16.71
N GLU A 153 1.68 -18.68 -16.95
CA GLU A 153 0.73 -18.95 -15.86
C GLU A 153 1.26 -19.97 -14.84
N ALA A 154 2.08 -20.93 -15.28
CA ALA A 154 2.64 -21.96 -14.41
C ALA A 154 3.52 -21.37 -13.30
N ASP A 155 4.21 -20.27 -13.58
CA ASP A 155 5.04 -19.55 -12.60
C ASP A 155 4.20 -18.98 -11.45
N MET A 156 2.98 -18.51 -11.74
CA MET A 156 2.07 -17.98 -10.72
C MET A 156 1.26 -19.08 -10.04
N GLN A 157 0.94 -20.14 -10.78
CA GLN A 157 0.03 -21.19 -10.32
C GLN A 157 0.58 -21.94 -9.10
N VAL A 158 1.90 -22.10 -8.98
CA VAL A 158 2.54 -22.75 -7.82
C VAL A 158 2.13 -22.06 -6.50
N ASP A 159 2.22 -20.74 -6.44
CA ASP A 159 1.87 -20.00 -5.23
C ASP A 159 0.36 -19.85 -5.03
N LEU A 160 -0.40 -19.72 -6.12
CA LEU A 160 -1.86 -19.71 -6.06
C LEU A 160 -2.40 -21.04 -5.53
N ASP A 161 -1.80 -22.15 -5.94
CA ASP A 161 -2.11 -23.47 -5.41
C ASP A 161 -1.81 -23.56 -3.93
N ARG A 162 -0.66 -23.07 -3.46
CA ARG A 162 -0.34 -23.00 -2.01
C ARG A 162 -1.36 -22.14 -1.23
N ARG A 163 -1.92 -21.11 -1.84
CA ARG A 163 -2.88 -20.19 -1.19
C ARG A 163 -4.31 -20.74 -1.13
N ARG A 164 -4.68 -21.59 -2.10
CA ARG A 164 -6.08 -21.94 -2.36
C ARG A 164 -6.76 -22.55 -1.13
N PRO A 165 -8.08 -22.34 -0.95
CA PRO A 165 -8.83 -23.01 0.11
C PRO A 165 -8.97 -24.52 -0.13
N GLY A 166 -9.41 -25.27 0.89
CA GLY A 166 -9.81 -26.67 0.73
C GLY A 166 -8.69 -27.67 0.54
N GLN A 167 -7.44 -27.28 0.85
CA GLN A 167 -6.30 -28.17 0.75
C GLN A 167 -6.27 -29.22 1.86
N SER A 168 -6.87 -28.93 3.02
CA SER A 168 -6.77 -29.81 4.19
C SER A 168 -7.93 -29.64 5.17
N ARG A 169 -8.06 -30.57 6.11
CA ARG A 169 -9.07 -30.57 7.19
C ARG A 169 -8.96 -29.38 8.16
N ILE A 170 -7.79 -28.73 8.22
CA ILE A 170 -7.53 -27.58 9.10
C ILE A 170 -7.77 -26.23 8.41
N THR A 171 -8.26 -26.25 7.17
CA THR A 171 -8.64 -25.06 6.39
C THR A 171 -10.10 -25.16 5.97
N THR A 172 -10.63 -24.08 5.39
CA THR A 172 -12.01 -24.01 4.91
C THR A 172 -12.25 -25.05 3.80
N PRO A 173 -13.35 -25.83 3.86
CA PRO A 173 -13.63 -26.89 2.88
C PRO A 173 -14.13 -26.40 1.50
N ARG A 174 -13.89 -25.13 1.12
CA ARG A 174 -14.22 -24.61 -0.22
C ARG A 174 -13.27 -25.17 -1.26
N LYS A 175 -13.79 -25.48 -2.45
CA LYS A 175 -12.98 -26.03 -3.55
C LYS A 175 -12.91 -25.00 -4.68
N GLU A 176 -11.91 -24.14 -4.60
CA GLU A 176 -11.58 -23.19 -5.65
C GLU A 176 -10.27 -23.60 -6.28
N THR A 177 -10.18 -23.59 -7.61
CA THR A 177 -8.95 -23.98 -8.32
C THR A 177 -7.91 -22.87 -8.34
N ASP A 178 -8.32 -21.62 -8.09
CA ASP A 178 -7.50 -20.41 -8.20
C ASP A 178 -6.70 -20.36 -9.52
N THR A 179 -7.25 -20.92 -10.61
CA THR A 179 -6.58 -21.02 -11.92
C THR A 179 -6.43 -19.64 -12.56
N CYS A 180 -5.19 -19.20 -12.77
CA CYS A 180 -4.92 -17.91 -13.40
C CYS A 180 -4.78 -17.99 -14.91
N LYS A 181 -5.09 -16.88 -15.56
CA LYS A 181 -4.83 -16.64 -16.99
C LYS A 181 -4.22 -15.26 -17.19
N ILE A 182 -3.18 -15.18 -18.01
CA ILE A 182 -2.55 -13.92 -18.43
C ILE A 182 -3.24 -13.44 -19.71
N PHE A 183 -3.65 -12.17 -19.73
CA PHE A 183 -4.35 -11.54 -20.86
C PHE A 183 -3.50 -10.53 -21.62
N SER A 184 -2.46 -9.96 -20.99
CA SER A 184 -1.59 -8.94 -21.59
C SER A 184 -0.21 -8.94 -20.93
N GLY A 185 0.73 -8.17 -21.50
CA GLY A 185 2.05 -7.92 -20.90
C GLY A 185 3.06 -9.06 -21.07
N VAL A 186 2.69 -10.12 -21.77
CA VAL A 186 3.55 -11.25 -22.15
C VAL A 186 3.39 -11.52 -23.65
N SER A 187 4.51 -11.72 -24.34
CA SER A 187 4.58 -12.11 -25.74
C SER A 187 5.70 -13.12 -25.91
N GLU A 188 5.46 -14.20 -26.67
CA GLU A 188 6.46 -15.26 -26.91
C GLU A 188 7.09 -15.83 -25.62
N GLY A 189 6.30 -15.90 -24.54
CA GLY A 189 6.73 -16.44 -23.25
C GLY A 189 7.62 -15.51 -22.42
N VAL A 190 7.77 -14.23 -22.80
CA VAL A 190 8.52 -13.23 -22.03
C VAL A 190 7.68 -11.97 -21.76
N THR A 191 7.96 -11.28 -20.66
CA THR A 191 7.32 -10.00 -20.34
C THR A 191 7.72 -8.93 -21.35
N THR A 192 6.77 -8.07 -21.71
CA THR A 192 6.98 -7.02 -22.72
C THR A 192 7.41 -5.67 -22.12
N GLY A 193 7.41 -5.55 -20.79
CA GLY A 193 7.61 -4.28 -20.09
C GLY A 193 6.33 -3.42 -20.02
N THR A 194 5.21 -3.91 -20.56
CA THR A 194 3.90 -3.26 -20.51
C THR A 194 3.00 -3.95 -19.47
N PRO A 195 1.84 -3.37 -19.10
CA PRO A 195 1.01 -3.92 -18.04
C PRO A 195 0.58 -5.37 -18.25
N ILE A 196 0.79 -6.20 -17.23
CA ILE A 196 0.41 -7.61 -17.20
C ILE A 196 -0.96 -7.73 -16.53
N HIS A 197 -1.97 -8.16 -17.27
CA HIS A 197 -3.31 -8.42 -16.75
C HIS A 197 -3.48 -9.90 -16.43
N VAL A 198 -3.79 -10.21 -15.17
CA VAL A 198 -4.04 -11.56 -14.67
C VAL A 198 -5.46 -11.67 -14.15
N SER A 199 -6.21 -12.68 -14.62
CA SER A 199 -7.58 -12.95 -14.17
C SER A 199 -7.73 -14.37 -13.62
N VAL A 200 -8.56 -14.48 -12.57
CA VAL A 200 -8.92 -15.75 -11.91
C VAL A 200 -10.44 -15.79 -11.72
N PRO A 201 -11.17 -16.69 -12.40
CA PRO A 201 -12.62 -16.82 -12.23
C PRO A 201 -12.97 -17.38 -10.85
N ASN A 202 -14.16 -17.03 -10.33
CA ASN A 202 -14.71 -17.62 -9.11
C ASN A 202 -15.64 -18.79 -9.49
N THR A 203 -15.39 -20.01 -9.01
CA THR A 203 -16.09 -21.22 -9.49
C THR A 203 -16.99 -21.91 -8.46
N ASP A 204 -16.83 -21.70 -7.14
CA ASP A 204 -17.67 -22.28 -6.07
C ASP A 204 -18.56 -21.22 -5.40
N GLN A 205 -19.29 -20.44 -6.20
CA GLN A 205 -20.23 -19.43 -5.70
C GLN A 205 -21.57 -20.06 -5.32
N ARG A 206 -21.86 -20.10 -4.01
CA ARG A 206 -23.17 -20.51 -3.48
C ARG A 206 -23.85 -19.33 -2.81
N GLY A 207 -24.76 -18.68 -3.53
CA GLY A 207 -25.46 -17.49 -3.03
C GLY A 207 -26.38 -17.76 -1.82
N HIS A 208 -26.90 -18.98 -1.68
CA HIS A 208 -27.94 -19.31 -0.68
C HIS A 208 -27.44 -19.40 0.77
N ASP A 209 -26.14 -19.60 1.01
CA ASP A 209 -25.58 -19.77 2.37
C ASP A 209 -25.53 -18.46 3.19
N TYR A 210 -25.93 -17.30 2.62
CA TYR A 210 -25.66 -15.97 3.20
C TYR A 210 -26.88 -15.09 3.49
N ASN A 211 -28.11 -15.59 3.35
CA ASN A 211 -29.32 -14.78 3.57
C ASN A 211 -29.40 -14.20 5.00
N GLU A 212 -29.04 -14.98 6.02
CA GLU A 212 -29.01 -14.50 7.42
C GLU A 212 -27.88 -13.47 7.66
N MET A 213 -26.75 -13.60 6.95
CA MET A 213 -25.62 -12.66 7.03
C MET A 213 -25.88 -11.32 6.32
N SER A 214 -26.96 -11.24 5.54
CA SER A 214 -27.39 -9.99 4.90
C SER A 214 -27.97 -8.96 5.86
N LEU A 215 -28.54 -9.44 6.96
CA LEU A 215 -29.24 -8.60 7.93
C LEU A 215 -28.36 -8.19 9.11
N ALA A 216 -27.35 -9.01 9.44
CA ALA A 216 -26.49 -8.83 10.61
C ALA A 216 -25.11 -8.25 10.26
N TYR A 217 -24.57 -7.41 11.15
CA TYR A 217 -23.13 -7.12 11.16
C TYR A 217 -22.38 -8.29 11.79
N ARG A 218 -21.45 -8.93 11.08
CA ARG A 218 -20.68 -10.01 11.69
C ARG A 218 -19.65 -9.40 12.66
N PRO A 219 -19.55 -9.85 13.91
CA PRO A 219 -18.57 -9.34 14.85
C PRO A 219 -17.15 -9.41 14.28
N SER A 220 -16.38 -8.33 14.44
CA SER A 220 -14.98 -8.27 13.97
C SER A 220 -14.79 -8.49 12.46
N HIS A 221 -15.83 -8.29 11.65
CA HIS A 221 -15.77 -8.15 10.19
C HIS A 221 -15.94 -6.69 9.76
N ALA A 222 -15.77 -6.45 8.46
CA ALA A 222 -15.83 -5.12 7.87
C ALA A 222 -17.27 -4.61 7.63
N ASP A 223 -18.31 -5.42 7.90
CA ASP A 223 -19.68 -5.15 7.45
C ASP A 223 -20.19 -3.76 7.89
N ALA A 224 -20.16 -3.46 9.18
CA ALA A 224 -20.61 -2.17 9.72
C ALA A 224 -19.75 -1.00 9.22
N THR A 225 -18.42 -1.18 9.19
CA THR A 225 -17.49 -0.14 8.72
C THR A 225 -17.65 0.16 7.23
N TYR A 226 -18.03 -0.82 6.42
CA TYR A 226 -18.32 -0.62 4.99
C TYR A 226 -19.61 0.15 4.80
N ASP A 227 -20.67 -0.18 5.53
CA ASP A 227 -21.91 0.61 5.50
C ASP A 227 -21.67 2.05 5.97
N MET A 228 -20.92 2.25 7.06
CA MET A 228 -20.59 3.59 7.56
C MET A 228 -19.75 4.41 6.57
N LYS A 229 -18.82 3.77 5.86
CA LYS A 229 -17.90 4.45 4.94
C LYS A 229 -18.50 4.69 3.56
N TYR A 230 -19.23 3.72 3.03
CA TYR A 230 -19.66 3.68 1.63
C TYR A 230 -21.18 3.72 1.45
N GLY A 231 -21.97 3.47 2.49
CA GLY A 231 -23.44 3.37 2.41
C GLY A 231 -23.94 2.12 1.65
N VAL A 232 -23.06 1.41 0.97
CA VAL A 232 -23.31 0.20 0.20
C VAL A 232 -22.24 -0.83 0.48
N ARG A 233 -22.66 -2.10 0.62
CA ARG A 233 -21.75 -3.23 0.78
C ARG A 233 -22.19 -4.40 -0.10
N SER A 234 -21.21 -5.11 -0.66
CA SER A 234 -21.47 -6.43 -1.23
C SER A 234 -21.61 -7.42 -0.08
N VAL A 235 -22.86 -7.78 0.20
CA VAL A 235 -23.24 -8.63 1.32
C VAL A 235 -22.67 -10.05 1.17
N GLN A 236 -22.56 -10.55 -0.06
CA GLN A 236 -22.10 -11.90 -0.35
C GLN A 236 -20.58 -12.01 -0.19
N GLY A 237 -20.14 -12.95 0.66
CA GLY A 237 -18.73 -13.28 0.87
C GLY A 237 -17.80 -12.19 1.40
N GLY A 238 -18.34 -11.07 1.89
CA GLY A 238 -17.55 -9.93 2.37
C GLY A 238 -16.99 -9.03 1.26
N GLY A 239 -17.46 -9.19 0.02
CA GLY A 239 -17.13 -8.31 -1.09
C GLY A 239 -15.62 -8.14 -1.31
N ARG A 240 -15.19 -6.87 -1.38
CA ARG A 240 -13.80 -6.44 -1.59
C ARG A 240 -12.87 -6.67 -0.39
N SER A 241 -13.41 -6.72 0.83
CA SER A 241 -12.62 -6.99 2.05
C SER A 241 -12.25 -8.46 2.25
N SER A 242 -12.79 -9.34 1.40
CA SER A 242 -12.59 -10.77 1.47
C SER A 242 -11.14 -11.16 1.18
N ALA A 243 -10.64 -12.20 1.86
CA ALA A 243 -9.33 -12.77 1.58
C ALA A 243 -9.20 -13.32 0.14
N ARG A 244 -10.29 -13.42 -0.63
CA ARG A 244 -10.24 -13.72 -2.07
C ARG A 244 -9.45 -12.68 -2.87
N GLU A 245 -9.48 -11.41 -2.47
CA GLU A 245 -8.71 -10.33 -3.11
C GLU A 245 -7.21 -10.64 -3.17
N THR A 246 -6.70 -11.36 -2.17
CA THR A 246 -5.26 -11.65 -2.07
C THR A 246 -4.75 -12.62 -3.14
N ILE A 247 -5.62 -13.20 -3.98
CA ILE A 247 -5.22 -13.87 -5.22
C ILE A 247 -4.41 -12.91 -6.12
N GLY A 248 -4.89 -11.67 -6.30
CA GLY A 248 -4.16 -10.67 -7.08
C GLY A 248 -2.82 -10.28 -6.47
N ARG A 249 -2.68 -10.43 -5.14
CA ARG A 249 -1.40 -10.20 -4.44
C ARG A 249 -0.45 -11.37 -4.62
N VAL A 250 -0.94 -12.60 -4.50
CA VAL A 250 -0.13 -13.81 -4.65
C VAL A 250 0.33 -14.01 -6.09
N ALA A 251 -0.54 -13.79 -7.08
CA ALA A 251 -0.18 -13.87 -8.49
C ALA A 251 0.94 -12.87 -8.86
N SER A 252 0.81 -11.62 -8.42
CA SER A 252 1.84 -10.60 -8.66
C SER A 252 3.10 -10.80 -7.80
N GLY A 253 2.95 -11.32 -6.58
CA GLY A 253 4.05 -11.73 -5.72
C GLY A 253 4.90 -12.86 -6.32
N ALA A 254 4.29 -13.81 -7.05
CA ALA A 254 5.03 -14.85 -7.76
C ALA A 254 5.95 -14.26 -8.85
N VAL A 255 5.46 -13.27 -9.61
CA VAL A 255 6.29 -12.52 -10.58
C VAL A 255 7.43 -11.79 -9.86
N ALA A 256 7.14 -11.12 -8.74
CA ALA A 256 8.16 -10.43 -7.95
C ALA A 256 9.22 -11.40 -7.39
N LYS A 257 8.81 -12.56 -6.86
CA LYS A 257 9.73 -13.62 -6.40
C LYS A 257 10.62 -14.11 -7.54
N LYS A 258 10.07 -14.30 -8.74
CA LYS A 258 10.84 -14.71 -9.92
C LYS A 258 11.92 -13.68 -10.28
N ILE A 259 11.56 -12.40 -10.32
CA ILE A 259 12.52 -11.30 -10.58
C ILE A 259 13.64 -11.30 -9.53
N LEU A 260 13.29 -11.37 -8.25
CA LEU A 260 14.25 -11.34 -7.14
C LEU A 260 15.18 -12.57 -7.15
N LYS A 261 14.64 -13.75 -7.48
CA LYS A 261 15.42 -14.98 -7.61
C LYS A 261 16.40 -14.91 -8.78
N GLU A 262 15.96 -14.43 -9.95
CA GLU A 262 16.84 -14.27 -11.11
C GLU A 262 17.89 -13.17 -10.91
N PHE A 263 17.56 -12.10 -10.17
CA PHE A 263 18.44 -10.95 -9.98
C PHE A 263 19.56 -11.22 -8.97
N ALA A 264 19.24 -11.75 -7.79
CA ALA A 264 20.20 -11.90 -6.69
C ALA A 264 20.15 -13.28 -6.00
N GLY A 265 19.42 -14.24 -6.56
CA GLY A 265 19.17 -15.50 -5.87
C GLY A 265 18.36 -15.33 -4.58
N THR A 266 17.63 -14.22 -4.45
CA THR A 266 16.83 -13.89 -3.27
C THR A 266 15.71 -14.91 -3.07
N GLU A 267 15.54 -15.36 -1.83
CA GLU A 267 14.51 -16.32 -1.46
C GLU A 267 13.65 -15.74 -0.35
N VAL A 268 12.34 -15.66 -0.59
CA VAL A 268 11.36 -15.26 0.39
C VAL A 268 10.61 -16.50 0.85
N LEU A 269 10.86 -16.92 2.09
CA LEU A 269 10.26 -18.12 2.68
C LEU A 269 9.45 -17.71 3.91
N ALA A 270 8.26 -18.28 4.07
CA ALA A 270 7.48 -18.08 5.28
C ALA A 270 6.93 -19.40 5.82
N TYR A 271 6.74 -19.47 7.12
CA TYR A 271 6.22 -20.65 7.80
C TYR A 271 5.42 -20.29 9.04
N VAL A 272 4.58 -21.22 9.47
CA VAL A 272 3.78 -21.06 10.69
C VAL A 272 4.66 -21.33 11.90
N SER A 273 4.84 -20.30 12.72
CA SER A 273 5.67 -20.38 13.94
C SER A 273 4.86 -20.41 15.22
N GLN A 274 3.57 -20.10 15.15
CA GLN A 274 2.66 -20.23 16.28
C GLN A 274 1.25 -20.54 15.81
N VAL A 275 0.57 -21.43 16.52
CA VAL A 275 -0.88 -21.57 16.47
C VAL A 275 -1.43 -21.62 17.88
N HIS A 276 -2.34 -20.70 18.20
CA HIS A 276 -2.89 -20.57 19.54
C HIS A 276 -1.79 -20.47 20.61
N LYS A 277 -1.71 -21.44 21.53
CA LYS A 277 -0.72 -21.53 22.61
C LYS A 277 0.52 -22.37 22.25
N VAL A 278 0.53 -22.99 21.07
CA VAL A 278 1.67 -23.77 20.58
C VAL A 278 2.60 -22.83 19.85
N VAL A 279 3.77 -22.56 20.42
CA VAL A 279 4.77 -21.60 19.93
C VAL A 279 6.06 -22.36 19.63
N LEU A 280 6.62 -22.20 18.44
CA LEU A 280 7.97 -22.68 18.16
C LEU A 280 8.97 -21.90 19.04
N PRO A 281 9.88 -22.58 19.76
CA PRO A 281 10.99 -21.92 20.41
C PRO A 281 11.79 -21.07 19.43
N GLU A 282 12.34 -19.97 19.93
CA GLU A 282 13.31 -19.18 19.16
C GLU A 282 14.54 -20.04 18.86
N ASP A 283 15.16 -19.83 17.71
CA ASP A 283 16.36 -20.55 17.23
C ASP A 283 16.20 -22.06 16.96
N LEU A 284 15.01 -22.65 17.15
CA LEU A 284 14.76 -24.04 16.79
C LEU A 284 14.89 -24.29 15.28
N ILE A 285 14.51 -23.30 14.48
CA ILE A 285 14.59 -23.35 13.02
C ILE A 285 15.81 -22.55 12.58
N ASP A 286 16.76 -23.23 11.94
CA ASP A 286 17.89 -22.59 11.27
C ASP A 286 17.40 -21.91 9.98
N HIS A 287 17.54 -20.57 9.93
CA HIS A 287 17.07 -19.77 8.80
C HIS A 287 18.01 -19.85 7.60
N ASP A 288 19.26 -20.25 7.78
CA ASP A 288 20.23 -20.39 6.69
C ASP A 288 19.95 -21.65 5.85
N THR A 289 19.49 -22.73 6.49
CA THR A 289 19.28 -24.03 5.83
C THR A 289 17.81 -24.40 5.57
N LEU A 290 16.85 -23.61 6.06
CA LEU A 290 15.42 -23.84 5.83
C LEU A 290 15.07 -23.98 4.34
N THR A 291 14.27 -24.98 4.01
CA THR A 291 13.82 -25.24 2.63
C THR A 291 12.31 -25.16 2.48
N LEU A 292 11.84 -24.91 1.25
CA LEU A 292 10.42 -24.93 0.93
C LEU A 292 9.80 -26.32 1.18
N ASP A 293 10.54 -27.39 0.91
CA ASP A 293 10.06 -28.77 1.10
C ASP A 293 9.77 -29.06 2.58
N GLN A 294 10.61 -28.57 3.50
CA GLN A 294 10.34 -28.68 4.94
C GLN A 294 9.05 -27.95 5.32
N ILE A 295 8.83 -26.75 4.76
CA ILE A 295 7.62 -25.96 5.01
C ILE A 295 6.38 -26.64 4.45
N GLU A 296 6.41 -27.15 3.22
CA GLU A 296 5.25 -27.78 2.58
C GLU A 296 5.06 -29.26 2.93
N SER A 297 5.95 -29.84 3.76
CA SER A 297 5.90 -31.25 4.20
C SER A 297 4.63 -31.64 4.96
N ASN A 298 3.89 -30.65 5.50
CA ASN A 298 2.70 -30.88 6.30
C ASN A 298 1.66 -29.76 6.11
N ILE A 299 0.42 -30.08 6.48
CA ILE A 299 -0.73 -29.19 6.27
C ILE A 299 -0.70 -27.90 7.10
N ALA A 300 0.05 -27.87 8.22
CA ALA A 300 0.18 -26.69 9.06
C ALA A 300 1.24 -25.71 8.57
N ARG A 301 2.11 -26.13 7.64
CA ARG A 301 3.27 -25.36 7.16
C ARG A 301 4.24 -24.94 8.26
N CYS A 302 4.48 -25.84 9.21
CA CYS A 302 5.49 -25.69 10.24
C CYS A 302 6.69 -26.59 9.89
N PRO A 303 7.93 -26.07 9.79
CA PRO A 303 9.09 -26.86 9.37
C PRO A 303 9.52 -27.91 10.39
N ASP A 304 9.16 -27.74 11.66
CA ASP A 304 9.36 -28.77 12.69
C ASP A 304 8.15 -29.74 12.74
N PRO A 305 8.34 -31.04 12.50
CA PRO A 305 7.24 -32.01 12.47
C PRO A 305 6.53 -32.22 13.81
N GLU A 306 7.24 -32.14 14.94
CA GLU A 306 6.65 -32.34 16.27
C GLU A 306 5.70 -31.20 16.61
N TYR A 307 6.15 -29.96 16.37
CA TYR A 307 5.32 -28.77 16.56
C TYR A 307 4.22 -28.68 15.51
N ALA A 308 4.45 -29.15 14.27
CA ALA A 308 3.40 -29.25 13.27
C ALA A 308 2.22 -30.10 13.77
N GLU A 309 2.47 -31.29 14.33
CA GLU A 309 1.41 -32.15 14.88
C GLU A 309 0.70 -31.52 16.09
N LYS A 310 1.44 -30.84 16.97
CA LYS A 310 0.85 -30.09 18.09
C LYS A 310 -0.05 -28.96 17.58
N MET A 311 0.38 -28.20 16.57
CA MET A 311 -0.41 -27.13 15.95
C MET A 311 -1.65 -27.67 15.27
N ILE A 312 -1.53 -28.76 14.49
CA ILE A 312 -2.66 -29.45 13.85
C ILE A 312 -3.69 -29.88 14.89
N SER A 313 -3.23 -30.51 15.98
CA SER A 313 -4.08 -30.95 17.09
C SER A 313 -4.80 -29.78 17.76
N ALA A 314 -4.11 -28.65 17.97
CA ALA A 314 -4.69 -27.44 18.53
C ALA A 314 -5.80 -26.85 17.62
N ILE A 315 -5.59 -26.85 16.30
CA ILE A 315 -6.60 -26.39 15.33
C ILE A 315 -7.82 -27.32 15.33
N ASP A 316 -7.61 -28.63 15.35
CA ASP A 316 -8.71 -29.58 15.38
C ASP A 316 -9.54 -29.48 16.67
N ALA A 317 -8.89 -29.30 17.81
CA ALA A 317 -9.57 -29.15 19.09
C ALA A 317 -10.53 -27.95 19.13
N VAL A 318 -10.22 -26.85 18.43
CA VAL A 318 -11.13 -25.70 18.33
C VAL A 318 -12.16 -25.85 17.21
N ARG A 319 -11.78 -26.49 16.10
CA ARG A 319 -12.67 -26.79 14.97
C ARG A 319 -13.89 -27.61 15.42
N VAL A 320 -13.67 -28.67 16.21
CA VAL A 320 -14.74 -29.54 16.73
C VAL A 320 -15.70 -28.76 17.65
N LYS A 321 -15.21 -27.72 18.33
CA LYS A 321 -16.01 -26.84 19.19
C LYS A 321 -16.74 -25.73 18.42
N GLY A 322 -16.65 -25.73 17.09
CA GLY A 322 -17.21 -24.68 16.23
C GLY A 322 -16.55 -23.32 16.43
N ASP A 323 -15.28 -23.29 16.85
CA ASP A 323 -14.51 -22.07 17.16
C ASP A 323 -13.29 -21.93 16.25
N SER A 324 -12.52 -20.85 16.40
CA SER A 324 -11.31 -20.58 15.62
C SER A 324 -10.14 -20.10 16.48
N VAL A 325 -8.93 -20.18 15.93
CA VAL A 325 -7.69 -19.69 16.54
C VAL A 325 -6.86 -18.88 15.55
N GLY A 326 -6.06 -17.97 16.10
CA GLY A 326 -5.05 -17.22 15.37
C GLY A 326 -3.66 -17.83 15.56
N GLY A 327 -2.64 -17.05 15.20
CA GLY A 327 -1.25 -17.49 15.29
C GLY A 327 -0.28 -16.51 14.64
N VAL A 328 0.94 -16.98 14.41
CA VAL A 328 2.04 -16.16 13.87
C VAL A 328 2.66 -16.89 12.68
N VAL A 329 2.93 -16.11 11.64
CA VAL A 329 3.77 -16.51 10.51
C VAL A 329 5.13 -15.84 10.68
N THR A 330 6.20 -16.62 10.65
CA THR A 330 7.57 -16.10 10.48
C THR A 330 7.88 -16.05 9.00
N CYS A 331 8.47 -14.95 8.53
CA CYS A 331 8.97 -14.82 7.17
C CYS A 331 10.44 -14.41 7.19
N ILE A 332 11.23 -15.09 6.37
CA ILE A 332 12.65 -14.81 6.18
C ILE A 332 12.93 -14.46 4.72
N VAL A 333 13.94 -13.61 4.52
CA VAL A 333 14.48 -13.28 3.20
C VAL A 333 15.96 -13.57 3.19
N ARG A 334 16.38 -14.59 2.43
CA ARG A 334 17.79 -14.87 2.16
C ARG A 334 18.24 -14.13 0.91
N ASN A 335 19.53 -13.78 0.87
CA ASN A 335 20.17 -13.07 -0.25
C ASN A 335 19.40 -11.81 -0.66
N CYS A 336 18.92 -11.02 0.32
CA CYS A 336 18.36 -9.72 0.03
C CYS A 336 19.50 -8.80 -0.45
N PRO A 337 19.36 -8.10 -1.60
CA PRO A 337 20.37 -7.13 -2.01
C PRO A 337 20.62 -6.10 -0.90
N ARG A 338 21.89 -5.75 -0.69
CA ARG A 338 22.27 -4.73 0.29
C ARG A 338 21.87 -3.35 -0.22
N GLY A 339 21.47 -2.47 0.68
CA GLY A 339 21.16 -1.08 0.32
C GLY A 339 19.71 -0.82 -0.09
N LEU A 340 18.81 -1.81 -0.06
CA LEU A 340 17.40 -1.60 -0.36
C LEU A 340 16.70 -0.86 0.78
N GLY A 341 15.89 0.15 0.45
CA GLY A 341 15.09 0.90 1.41
C GLY A 341 15.35 2.41 1.35
N SER A 342 14.89 3.12 2.38
CA SER A 342 15.05 4.57 2.51
C SER A 342 15.27 4.94 3.98
N PRO A 343 15.93 6.08 4.28
CA PRO A 343 16.33 6.37 5.66
C PRO A 343 15.25 6.97 6.56
N VAL A 344 14.11 7.45 6.02
CA VAL A 344 13.15 8.30 6.78
C VAL A 344 11.71 7.80 6.77
N PHE A 345 10.89 8.17 5.78
CA PHE A 345 9.45 7.87 5.78
C PHE A 345 9.14 6.52 5.14
N ASP A 346 9.91 6.14 4.12
CA ASP A 346 9.73 4.91 3.34
C ASP A 346 10.78 3.85 3.72
N LYS A 347 11.11 3.77 5.03
CA LYS A 347 12.02 2.76 5.57
C LYS A 347 11.58 1.36 5.15
N LEU A 348 12.55 0.48 4.86
CA LEU A 348 12.24 -0.85 4.36
C LEU A 348 11.32 -1.62 5.32
N GLU A 349 11.60 -1.60 6.63
CA GLU A 349 10.75 -2.23 7.64
C GLU A 349 9.36 -1.59 7.74
N ALA A 350 9.23 -0.30 7.44
CA ALA A 350 7.95 0.41 7.44
C ALA A 350 7.09 0.02 6.21
N GLU A 351 7.70 -0.08 5.04
CA GLU A 351 7.01 -0.56 3.83
C GLU A 351 6.66 -2.05 3.94
N LEU A 352 7.54 -2.88 4.50
CA LEU A 352 7.23 -4.28 4.84
C LEU A 352 6.06 -4.37 5.83
N ALA A 353 6.08 -3.56 6.90
CA ALA A 353 4.99 -3.52 7.88
C ALA A 353 3.66 -3.15 7.21
N LYS A 354 3.63 -2.09 6.39
CA LYS A 354 2.44 -1.66 5.64
C LYS A 354 1.95 -2.76 4.70
N ALA A 355 2.85 -3.45 4.01
CA ALA A 355 2.53 -4.53 3.09
C ALA A 355 1.82 -5.68 3.83
N VAL A 356 2.44 -6.21 4.89
CA VAL A 356 1.87 -7.36 5.61
C VAL A 356 0.67 -6.98 6.47
N MET A 357 0.66 -5.80 7.12
CA MET A 357 -0.49 -5.31 7.90
C MET A 357 -1.72 -4.99 7.04
N SER A 358 -1.55 -4.87 5.72
CA SER A 358 -2.68 -4.75 4.78
C SER A 358 -3.34 -6.10 4.46
N LEU A 359 -2.77 -7.23 4.91
CA LEU A 359 -3.37 -8.55 4.75
C LEU A 359 -4.57 -8.73 5.70
N PRO A 360 -5.59 -9.49 5.30
CA PRO A 360 -6.72 -9.80 6.16
C PRO A 360 -6.29 -10.48 7.47
N ALA A 361 -7.02 -10.17 8.55
CA ALA A 361 -6.80 -10.72 9.90
C ALA A 361 -5.46 -10.39 10.57
N THR A 362 -4.57 -9.62 9.95
CA THR A 362 -3.32 -9.19 10.62
C THR A 362 -3.58 -8.20 11.75
N LYS A 363 -2.76 -8.30 12.80
CA LYS A 363 -2.85 -7.50 14.03
C LYS A 363 -1.51 -7.06 14.61
N GLY A 364 -0.41 -7.63 14.16
CA GLY A 364 0.91 -7.26 14.64
C GLY A 364 1.98 -7.59 13.62
N PHE A 365 3.04 -6.80 13.68
CA PHE A 365 4.26 -6.95 12.90
C PHE A 365 5.44 -6.75 13.84
N GLN A 366 6.43 -7.63 13.73
CA GLN A 366 7.71 -7.53 14.42
C GLN A 366 8.81 -7.84 13.40
N PHE A 367 9.97 -7.19 13.54
CA PHE A 367 11.15 -7.45 12.71
C PHE A 367 12.37 -7.60 13.60
N GLY A 368 13.31 -8.45 13.19
CA GLY A 368 14.48 -8.84 13.99
C GLY A 368 14.08 -9.33 15.39
N SER A 369 14.74 -8.78 16.40
CA SER A 369 14.44 -9.00 17.83
C SER A 369 13.05 -8.50 18.27
N GLY A 370 12.36 -7.71 17.45
CA GLY A 370 10.99 -7.28 17.68
C GLY A 370 10.80 -6.62 19.06
N PHE A 371 9.74 -7.01 19.75
CA PHE A 371 9.48 -6.51 21.10
C PHE A 371 10.43 -7.11 22.15
N ALA A 372 11.02 -8.28 21.90
CA ALA A 372 12.00 -8.88 22.82
C ALA A 372 13.26 -8.01 22.93
N GLY A 373 13.61 -7.28 21.87
CA GLY A 373 14.71 -6.31 21.90
C GLY A 373 14.52 -5.18 22.90
N THR A 374 13.28 -4.87 23.33
CA THR A 374 13.02 -3.81 24.31
C THR A 374 13.49 -4.12 25.73
N PHE A 375 13.83 -5.39 26.00
CA PHE A 375 14.37 -5.83 27.28
C PHE A 375 15.91 -5.81 27.34
N LEU A 376 16.57 -5.51 26.22
CA LEU A 376 18.04 -5.55 26.11
C LEU A 376 18.65 -4.15 26.27
N THR A 377 19.83 -4.08 26.86
CA THR A 377 20.71 -2.90 26.81
C THR A 377 21.34 -2.77 25.42
N GLY A 378 21.90 -1.58 25.10
CA GLY A 378 22.57 -1.36 23.82
C GLY A 378 23.73 -2.34 23.56
N SER A 379 24.55 -2.63 24.58
CA SER A 379 25.64 -3.62 24.46
C SER A 379 25.15 -5.05 24.23
N GLU A 380 23.95 -5.39 24.71
CA GLU A 380 23.34 -6.69 24.48
C GLU A 380 22.61 -6.76 23.14
N HIS A 381 22.13 -5.63 22.62
CA HIS A 381 21.35 -5.59 21.38
C HIS A 381 22.22 -5.44 20.13
N ASN A 382 23.28 -4.63 20.19
CA ASN A 382 24.09 -4.27 19.04
C ASN A 382 24.59 -5.49 18.27
N ASP A 383 24.43 -5.43 16.94
CA ASP A 383 24.95 -6.42 16.01
C ASP A 383 26.37 -6.01 15.58
N GLU A 384 27.38 -6.58 16.22
CA GLU A 384 28.79 -6.25 15.95
C GLU A 384 29.21 -6.66 14.53
N PHE A 385 29.87 -5.75 13.81
CA PHE A 385 30.36 -6.03 12.46
C PHE A 385 31.66 -6.83 12.46
N TYR A 386 31.83 -7.67 11.45
CA TYR A 386 33.08 -8.36 11.15
C TYR A 386 33.25 -8.61 9.66
N ILE A 387 34.46 -9.00 9.27
CA ILE A 387 34.77 -9.48 7.91
C ILE A 387 34.82 -11.01 7.94
N ASP A 388 34.00 -11.66 7.11
CA ASP A 388 33.99 -13.12 6.98
C ASP A 388 35.20 -13.64 6.18
N GLU A 389 35.31 -14.96 6.06
CA GLU A 389 36.40 -15.63 5.33
C GLU A 389 36.45 -15.32 3.84
N HIS A 390 35.37 -14.75 3.28
CA HIS A 390 35.27 -14.31 1.89
C HIS A 390 35.49 -12.80 1.72
N GLY A 391 35.86 -12.09 2.79
CA GLY A 391 36.10 -10.65 2.76
C GLY A 391 34.81 -9.81 2.81
N LYS A 392 33.64 -10.42 3.07
CA LYS A 392 32.36 -9.69 3.14
C LYS A 392 32.11 -9.17 4.54
N MET A 393 31.57 -7.96 4.63
CA MET A 393 31.13 -7.37 5.89
C MET A 393 29.80 -7.97 6.33
N ARG A 394 29.79 -8.59 7.51
CA ARG A 394 28.67 -9.31 8.13
C ARG A 394 28.47 -8.86 9.57
N THR A 395 27.40 -9.28 10.22
CA THR A 395 27.18 -9.06 11.66
C THR A 395 27.20 -10.36 12.48
N ARG A 396 27.76 -10.30 13.70
CA ARG A 396 27.90 -11.45 14.60
C ARG A 396 26.56 -12.01 15.08
N THR A 397 25.58 -11.14 15.19
CA THR A 397 24.19 -11.44 15.52
C THR A 397 23.29 -10.73 14.51
N ASN A 398 22.01 -11.06 14.49
CA ASN A 398 21.04 -10.46 13.57
C ASN A 398 19.79 -9.94 14.31
N ARG A 399 20.00 -9.21 15.41
CA ARG A 399 18.91 -8.63 16.23
C ARG A 399 18.20 -7.47 15.51
N SER A 400 18.87 -6.83 14.57
CA SER A 400 18.31 -5.86 13.62
C SER A 400 17.41 -6.53 12.58
N GLY A 401 17.54 -7.84 12.36
CA GLY A 401 16.70 -8.59 11.42
C GLY A 401 16.92 -8.19 9.96
N GLY A 402 18.18 -8.04 9.55
CA GLY A 402 18.57 -7.74 8.18
C GLY A 402 18.39 -6.29 7.72
N ILE A 403 17.90 -5.40 8.58
CA ILE A 403 17.59 -4.00 8.25
C ILE A 403 18.13 -3.07 9.32
N GLN A 404 18.94 -2.08 8.93
CA GLN A 404 19.52 -1.07 9.81
C GLN A 404 19.30 0.31 9.22
N GLY A 405 18.79 1.25 10.02
CA GLY A 405 18.54 2.63 9.57
C GLY A 405 17.51 2.75 8.45
N GLY A 406 16.65 1.75 8.24
CA GLY A 406 15.69 1.73 7.13
C GLY A 406 16.17 1.03 5.86
N ILE A 407 17.38 0.45 5.90
CA ILE A 407 18.10 -0.07 4.73
C ILE A 407 18.55 -1.50 4.99
N SER A 408 18.42 -2.39 3.99
CA SER A 408 18.90 -3.77 4.09
C SER A 408 20.42 -3.83 4.24
N ASN A 409 20.91 -4.59 5.23
CA ASN A 409 22.34 -4.68 5.53
C ASN A 409 23.03 -5.91 4.90
N GLY A 410 22.25 -6.87 4.38
CA GLY A 410 22.71 -8.09 3.72
C GLY A 410 22.53 -9.37 4.54
N GLU A 411 22.25 -9.25 5.84
CA GLU A 411 21.85 -10.39 6.65
C GLU A 411 20.42 -10.83 6.31
N ILE A 412 20.03 -12.01 6.78
CA ILE A 412 18.67 -12.53 6.61
C ILE A 412 17.67 -11.53 7.18
N ILE A 413 16.73 -11.06 6.36
CA ILE A 413 15.61 -10.28 6.89
C ILE A 413 14.69 -11.26 7.61
N ASN A 414 14.39 -11.02 8.89
CA ASN A 414 13.52 -11.87 9.69
C ASN A 414 12.37 -11.05 10.28
N MET A 415 11.14 -11.52 10.07
CA MET A 415 9.94 -10.84 10.55
C MET A 415 8.86 -11.82 11.01
N ARG A 416 8.02 -11.38 11.94
CA ARG A 416 6.89 -12.13 12.48
C ARG A 416 5.60 -11.35 12.31
N ILE A 417 4.58 -12.02 11.77
CA ILE A 417 3.28 -11.42 11.45
C ILE A 417 2.20 -12.14 12.26
N ALA A 418 1.50 -11.39 13.10
CA ALA A 418 0.45 -11.92 13.96
C ALA A 418 -0.93 -11.82 13.27
N PHE A 419 -1.65 -12.93 13.26
CA PHE A 419 -3.01 -13.04 12.73
C PHE A 419 -4.00 -13.36 13.85
N LYS A 420 -5.10 -12.61 13.90
CA LYS A 420 -6.21 -12.91 14.82
C LYS A 420 -6.96 -14.18 14.40
N PRO A 421 -7.74 -14.79 15.31
CA PRO A 421 -8.70 -15.84 14.95
C PRO A 421 -9.70 -15.40 13.88
N THR A 422 -10.17 -16.36 13.07
CA THR A 422 -11.25 -16.13 12.10
C THR A 422 -12.52 -15.69 12.82
N SER A 423 -13.07 -14.53 12.45
CA SER A 423 -14.22 -13.98 13.18
C SER A 423 -15.52 -14.75 12.97
N THR A 424 -15.72 -15.37 11.81
CA THR A 424 -16.90 -16.20 11.56
C THR A 424 -16.70 -17.59 12.15
N ILE A 425 -17.48 -17.90 13.19
CA ILE A 425 -17.44 -19.16 13.94
C ILE A 425 -18.85 -19.73 14.07
N GLY A 426 -18.95 -21.04 14.33
CA GLY A 426 -20.24 -21.75 14.46
C GLY A 426 -20.96 -21.51 15.79
N LYS A 427 -20.30 -20.84 16.75
CA LYS A 427 -20.90 -20.42 18.01
C LYS A 427 -21.86 -19.24 17.80
N LYS A 428 -22.88 -19.18 18.67
CA LYS A 428 -23.80 -18.05 18.76
C LYS A 428 -23.03 -16.80 19.18
N GLN A 429 -23.26 -15.70 18.47
CA GLN A 429 -22.65 -14.39 18.74
C GLN A 429 -23.74 -13.32 18.82
N HIS A 430 -23.59 -12.39 19.77
CA HIS A 430 -24.46 -11.22 19.86
C HIS A 430 -23.96 -10.12 18.93
N THR A 431 -24.87 -9.48 18.21
CA THR A 431 -24.53 -8.41 17.28
C THR A 431 -25.71 -7.48 17.03
N VAL A 432 -25.55 -6.53 16.11
CA VAL A 432 -26.55 -5.54 15.72
C VAL A 432 -26.86 -5.69 14.23
N SER A 433 -28.12 -5.54 13.87
CA SER A 433 -28.58 -5.51 12.47
C SER A 433 -28.33 -4.15 11.82
N ARG A 434 -28.50 -4.08 10.49
CA ARG A 434 -28.45 -2.80 9.76
C ARG A 434 -29.49 -1.78 10.27
N ASP A 435 -30.61 -2.26 10.82
CA ASP A 435 -31.67 -1.44 11.41
C ASP A 435 -31.40 -1.05 12.88
N LYS A 436 -30.17 -1.26 13.37
CA LYS A 436 -29.73 -0.95 14.74
C LYS A 436 -30.48 -1.75 15.82
N LYS A 437 -30.97 -2.95 15.49
CA LYS A 437 -31.58 -3.87 16.47
C LYS A 437 -30.58 -4.91 16.93
N GLU A 438 -30.53 -5.16 18.24
CA GLU A 438 -29.76 -6.27 18.79
C GLU A 438 -30.34 -7.60 18.31
N ILE A 439 -29.47 -8.47 17.80
CA ILE A 439 -29.83 -9.77 17.27
C ILE A 439 -28.74 -10.80 17.60
N ASP A 440 -29.14 -12.07 17.55
CA ASP A 440 -28.22 -13.19 17.64
C ASP A 440 -27.84 -13.68 16.24
N LEU A 441 -26.55 -13.89 16.02
CA LEU A 441 -26.01 -14.46 14.79
C LEU A 441 -25.41 -15.84 15.08
N ILE A 442 -25.88 -16.85 14.35
CA ILE A 442 -25.25 -18.17 14.29
C ILE A 442 -24.83 -18.38 12.85
N ALA A 443 -23.54 -18.19 12.56
CA ALA A 443 -23.03 -18.35 11.21
C ALA A 443 -23.00 -19.84 10.84
N ARG A 444 -23.93 -20.24 9.96
CA ARG A 444 -23.94 -21.56 9.34
C ARG A 444 -23.03 -21.52 8.11
N GLY A 445 -22.00 -22.35 8.06
CA GLY A 445 -21.14 -22.39 6.88
C GLY A 445 -19.74 -22.95 7.08
N ARG A 446 -18.99 -22.93 5.99
CA ARG A 446 -17.61 -23.43 5.87
C ARG A 446 -16.63 -22.30 6.15
N HIS A 447 -16.08 -22.25 7.37
CA HIS A 447 -15.13 -21.23 7.82
C HIS A 447 -13.78 -21.85 8.18
N ASP A 448 -12.70 -21.07 8.00
CA ASP A 448 -11.36 -21.50 8.39
C ASP A 448 -11.27 -21.55 9.93
N PRO A 449 -10.94 -22.70 10.56
CA PRO A 449 -10.67 -22.75 11.99
C PRO A 449 -9.34 -22.06 12.35
N CYS A 450 -8.42 -21.93 11.38
CA CYS A 450 -7.19 -21.17 11.49
C CYS A 450 -6.77 -20.67 10.09
N VAL A 451 -6.55 -19.37 9.92
CA VAL A 451 -6.14 -18.78 8.63
C VAL A 451 -4.63 -18.86 8.37
N VAL A 452 -3.85 -19.13 9.40
CA VAL A 452 -2.38 -18.95 9.41
C VAL A 452 -1.66 -19.82 8.38
N PRO A 453 -1.98 -21.12 8.20
CA PRO A 453 -1.34 -21.91 7.14
C PRO A 453 -1.54 -21.33 5.75
N ARG A 454 -2.74 -20.79 5.46
CA ARG A 454 -3.04 -20.15 4.16
C ARG A 454 -2.42 -18.77 4.01
N ALA A 455 -2.07 -18.11 5.12
CA ALA A 455 -1.42 -16.81 5.12
C ALA A 455 0.04 -16.87 4.68
N VAL A 456 0.70 -18.03 4.77
CA VAL A 456 2.11 -18.23 4.36
C VAL A 456 2.43 -17.66 2.95
N PRO A 457 1.79 -18.14 1.86
CA PRO A 457 2.07 -17.59 0.52
C PRO A 457 1.62 -16.13 0.36
N MET A 458 0.67 -15.66 1.19
CA MET A 458 0.21 -14.27 1.17
C MET A 458 1.26 -13.33 1.78
N VAL A 459 1.94 -13.75 2.84
CA VAL A 459 3.05 -13.01 3.47
C VAL A 459 4.23 -12.96 2.52
N GLU A 460 4.65 -14.10 1.97
CA GLU A 460 5.76 -14.15 1.00
C GLU A 460 5.53 -13.21 -0.17
N ALA A 461 4.32 -13.21 -0.73
CA ALA A 461 3.94 -12.36 -1.84
C ALA A 461 4.08 -10.87 -1.49
N MET A 462 3.54 -10.43 -0.34
CA MET A 462 3.62 -9.02 0.05
C MET A 462 5.05 -8.57 0.34
N VAL A 463 5.88 -9.43 0.92
CA VAL A 463 7.30 -9.15 1.14
C VAL A 463 8.04 -9.02 -0.21
N ALA A 464 7.83 -9.97 -1.13
CA ALA A 464 8.43 -9.92 -2.46
C ALA A 464 8.04 -8.65 -3.24
N LEU A 465 6.78 -8.23 -3.15
CA LEU A 465 6.30 -7.00 -3.79
C LEU A 465 7.01 -5.75 -3.27
N VAL A 466 7.28 -5.65 -1.96
CA VAL A 466 8.08 -4.54 -1.41
C VAL A 466 9.51 -4.60 -1.92
N LEU A 467 10.14 -5.77 -1.87
CA LEU A 467 11.55 -5.91 -2.24
C LEU A 467 11.80 -5.60 -3.71
N VAL A 468 10.93 -6.04 -4.63
CA VAL A 468 11.09 -5.72 -6.06
C VAL A 468 10.85 -4.23 -6.33
N ASP A 469 9.90 -3.59 -5.64
CA ASP A 469 9.65 -2.15 -5.76
C ASP A 469 10.86 -1.34 -5.28
N GLN A 470 11.45 -1.72 -4.15
CA GLN A 470 12.65 -1.10 -3.60
C GLN A 470 13.89 -1.38 -4.44
N LEU A 471 14.01 -2.57 -5.03
CA LEU A 471 15.09 -2.90 -5.97
C LEU A 471 15.03 -2.01 -7.21
N MET A 472 13.83 -1.81 -7.78
CA MET A 472 13.65 -0.92 -8.92
C MET A 472 13.95 0.54 -8.56
N ALA A 473 13.52 1.00 -7.37
CA ALA A 473 13.84 2.33 -6.87
C ALA A 473 15.36 2.53 -6.72
N GLN A 474 16.04 1.56 -6.10
CA GLN A 474 17.48 1.55 -5.92
C GLN A 474 18.20 1.64 -7.27
N TYR A 475 17.81 0.82 -8.25
CA TYR A 475 18.42 0.84 -9.57
C TYR A 475 18.20 2.18 -10.28
N ALA A 476 16.98 2.73 -10.21
CA ALA A 476 16.65 3.99 -10.87
C ALA A 476 17.37 5.21 -10.26
N GLN A 477 17.52 5.25 -8.93
CA GLN A 477 18.11 6.39 -8.23
C GLN A 477 19.62 6.28 -8.06
N CYS A 478 20.13 5.11 -7.69
CA CYS A 478 21.50 4.95 -7.22
C CYS A 478 22.50 4.49 -8.29
N ASN A 479 22.02 4.02 -9.46
CA ASN A 479 22.91 3.59 -10.55
C ASN A 479 23.05 4.62 -11.67
N LEU A 480 22.64 5.88 -11.44
CA LEU A 480 22.86 6.97 -12.40
C LEU A 480 24.36 7.33 -12.54
N PHE A 481 25.14 7.10 -11.49
CA PHE A 481 26.59 7.29 -11.45
C PHE A 481 27.26 5.98 -10.97
N PRO A 482 28.56 5.78 -11.27
CA PRO A 482 29.30 4.64 -10.73
C PRO A 482 29.25 4.59 -9.20
N VAL A 483 29.12 3.38 -8.65
CA VAL A 483 29.19 3.15 -7.20
C VAL A 483 30.60 3.43 -6.67
N ASN A 484 30.72 3.77 -5.39
CA ASN A 484 32.01 3.86 -4.71
C ASN A 484 32.45 2.46 -4.23
N PRO A 485 33.38 1.77 -4.90
CA PRO A 485 33.78 0.41 -4.55
C PRO A 485 34.53 0.30 -3.21
N GLU A 486 34.98 1.42 -2.63
CA GLU A 486 35.57 1.43 -1.28
C GLU A 486 34.52 1.21 -0.19
N LEU A 487 33.25 1.55 -0.47
CA LEU A 487 32.16 1.54 0.50
C LEU A 487 30.93 0.72 0.07
N GLN A 488 30.79 0.44 -1.23
CA GLN A 488 29.60 -0.15 -1.82
C GLN A 488 29.97 -1.41 -2.61
N GLU A 489 29.19 -2.46 -2.38
CA GLU A 489 29.17 -3.63 -3.26
C GLU A 489 28.21 -3.38 -4.42
N PRO A 490 28.58 -3.72 -5.67
CA PRO A 490 27.66 -3.59 -6.79
C PRO A 490 26.47 -4.57 -6.63
N LEU A 491 25.26 -4.11 -6.97
CA LEU A 491 24.02 -4.90 -6.82
C LEU A 491 23.95 -6.10 -7.76
N LEU A 492 24.66 -6.03 -8.89
CA LEU A 492 24.90 -7.15 -9.76
C LEU A 492 26.35 -7.58 -9.53
N PRO A 493 26.69 -8.89 -9.53
CA PRO A 493 28.04 -9.25 -9.89
C PRO A 493 28.30 -8.55 -11.22
N MET A 494 29.35 -7.74 -11.33
CA MET A 494 29.72 -7.17 -12.61
C MET A 494 29.77 -8.34 -13.59
N LEU A 495 28.79 -8.43 -14.49
CA LEU A 495 29.00 -9.17 -15.72
C LEU A 495 30.30 -8.58 -16.21
N GLU A 496 31.35 -9.40 -16.31
CA GLU A 496 32.57 -8.96 -16.98
C GLU A 496 32.09 -8.26 -18.25
N PRO A 497 32.57 -7.04 -18.52
CA PRO A 497 32.11 -6.32 -19.69
C PRO A 497 32.37 -7.21 -20.89
N ALA A 498 31.34 -7.91 -21.35
CA ALA A 498 31.27 -8.38 -22.71
C ALA A 498 31.42 -7.08 -23.48
N GLU A 499 32.57 -6.93 -24.14
CA GLU A 499 32.96 -5.77 -24.93
C GLU A 499 31.71 -5.23 -25.64
N VAL A 500 31.07 -4.21 -25.07
CA VAL A 500 29.95 -3.54 -25.73
C VAL A 500 30.62 -2.49 -26.58
N PRO A 501 30.76 -2.69 -27.90
CA PRO A 501 31.46 -1.75 -28.73
C PRO A 501 30.43 -0.71 -29.18
N PHE A 502 30.06 0.23 -28.32
CA PHE A 502 29.28 1.39 -28.77
C PHE A 502 29.75 2.68 -28.09
N VAL A 503 30.46 3.43 -28.94
CA VAL A 503 30.72 4.87 -28.91
C VAL A 503 29.42 5.66 -28.87
#